data_AF-A0A176Z253-F1
#
_entry.id   AF-A0A176Z253-F1
#
_cell.length_a   1.000
_cell.length_b   1.000
_cell.length_c   1.000
_cell.angle_alpha   90.00
_cell.angle_beta   90.00
_cell.angle_gamma   90.00
#
_symmetry.space_group_name_H-M   'P 1'
#
loop_
_entity.id
_entity.type
_entity.pdbx_description
1 polymer ?
#
loop_
_entity_poly.entity_id
_entity_poly.type
_entity_poly.pdbx_seq_one_letter_code
_entity_poly.pdbx_strand_id
1 'polypeptide(L)' 'MTGGARRIRDAKEFRRLEQIYLQQAEHSTGDLERDSLLNIARGFGYAARQIERRSLISKAVMIVALAVLVLFSVLYIP' A
#
# COMPACT_ATOMS: atom_id res chain seq x y z
N MET A 1 4.76 15.99 9.99
CA MET A 1 4.98 15.00 8.91
C MET A 1 4.86 13.55 9.42
N THR A 2 3.78 13.16 10.10
CA THR A 2 3.65 11.83 10.77
C THR A 2 2.71 10.83 10.07
N GLY A 3 1.94 11.27 9.06
CA GLY A 3 0.95 10.41 8.39
C GLY A 3 1.53 9.33 7.45
N GLY A 4 2.74 9.55 6.91
CA GLY A 4 3.37 8.62 5.96
C GLY A 4 3.86 7.31 6.61
N ALA A 5 4.51 7.40 7.77
CA ALA A 5 4.98 6.24 8.51
C ALA A 5 3.83 5.36 9.02
N ARG A 6 2.71 5.99 9.43
CA ARG A 6 1.49 5.30 9.85
C ARG A 6 0.89 4.48 8.71
N ARG A 7 0.71 5.08 7.53
CA ARG A 7 0.17 4.39 6.34
C ARG A 7 1.05 3.21 5.87
N ILE A 8 2.37 3.34 5.95
CA ILE A 8 3.29 2.24 5.58
C ILE A 8 3.19 1.08 6.59
N ARG A 9 3.04 1.41 7.89
CA ARG A 9 2.79 0.41 8.94
C ARG A 9 1.46 -0.30 8.73
N ASP A 10 0.40 0.45 8.41
CA ASP A 10 -0.92 -0.10 8.11
C ASP A 10 -0.88 -1.06 6.91
N ALA A 11 -0.19 -0.69 5.81
CA ALA A 11 -0.04 -1.56 4.64
C ALA A 11 0.69 -2.87 4.96
N LYS A 12 1.71 -2.82 5.83
CA LYS A 12 2.42 -4.01 6.32
C LYS A 12 1.53 -4.89 7.19
N GLU A 13 0.71 -4.30 8.05
CA GLU A 13 -0.25 -5.04 8.88
C GLU A 13 -1.32 -5.73 8.01
N PHE A 14 -1.83 -5.06 6.98
CA PHE A 14 -2.77 -5.66 6.02
C PHE A 14 -2.16 -6.80 5.20
N ARG A 15 -0.91 -6.66 4.75
CA ARG A 15 -0.14 -7.76 4.12
C ARG A 15 0.04 -8.96 5.04
N ARG A 16 0.28 -8.71 6.33
CA ARG A 16 0.41 -9.79 7.33
C ARG A 16 -0.90 -10.53 7.51
N LEU A 17 -2.03 -9.80 7.58
CA LEU A 17 -3.36 -10.41 7.66
C LEU A 17 -3.67 -11.23 6.40
N GLU A 18 -3.41 -10.70 5.20
CA GLU A 18 -3.54 -11.45 3.94
C GLU A 18 -2.80 -12.79 4.00
N GLN A 19 -1.54 -12.81 4.44
CA GLN A 19 -0.76 -14.04 4.57
C GLN A 19 -1.33 -15.05 5.57
N ILE A 20 -1.84 -14.57 6.72
CA ILE A 20 -2.46 -15.44 7.73
C ILE A 20 -3.70 -16.12 7.16
N TYR A 21 -4.57 -15.38 6.47
CA TYR A 21 -5.79 -15.94 5.89
C TYR A 21 -5.51 -16.86 4.69
N LEU A 22 -4.49 -16.57 3.88
CA LEU A 22 -4.03 -17.49 2.83
C LEU A 22 -3.54 -18.81 3.44
N GLN A 23 -2.73 -18.75 4.50
CA GLN A 23 -2.24 -19.94 5.17
C GLN A 23 -3.39 -20.73 5.81
N GLN A 24 -4.39 -20.08 6.39
CA GLN A 24 -5.59 -20.76 6.90
C GLN A 24 -6.39 -21.41 5.77
N ALA A 25 -6.52 -20.74 4.62
CA ALA A 25 -7.20 -21.30 3.46
C ALA A 25 -6.50 -22.56 2.90
N GLU A 26 -5.17 -22.59 2.93
CA GLU A 26 -4.37 -23.77 2.52
C GLU A 26 -4.57 -24.98 3.43
N HIS A 27 -4.84 -24.75 4.72
CA HIS A 27 -5.04 -25.83 5.71
C HIS A 27 -6.52 -26.19 5.92
N SER A 28 -7.47 -25.45 5.34
CA SER A 28 -8.89 -25.75 5.44
C SER A 28 -9.24 -26.93 4.52
N THR A 29 -9.91 -27.93 5.11
CA THR A 29 -10.41 -29.13 4.42
C THR A 29 -11.79 -28.93 3.80
N GLY A 30 -12.45 -27.80 4.06
CA GLY A 30 -13.77 -27.47 3.50
C GLY A 30 -13.65 -26.47 2.36
N ASP A 31 -14.13 -26.82 1.16
CA ASP A 31 -14.07 -25.94 -0.02
C ASP A 31 -14.77 -24.58 0.20
N LEU A 32 -15.92 -24.58 0.86
CA LEU A 32 -16.67 -23.36 1.21
C LEU A 32 -15.93 -22.46 2.20
N GLU A 33 -15.24 -23.07 3.18
CA GLU A 33 -14.48 -22.33 4.19
C GLU A 33 -13.20 -21.76 3.57
N ARG A 34 -12.50 -22.57 2.77
CA ARG A 34 -11.36 -22.14 1.97
C ARG A 34 -11.71 -20.97 1.05
N ASP A 35 -12.81 -21.02 0.32
CA ASP A 35 -13.22 -19.92 -0.57
C ASP A 35 -13.53 -18.63 0.19
N SER A 36 -14.17 -18.75 1.36
CA SER A 36 -14.40 -17.61 2.26
C SER A 36 -13.10 -16.99 2.74
N LEU A 37 -12.15 -17.81 3.20
CA LEU A 37 -10.82 -17.37 3.66
C LEU A 37 -10.00 -16.73 2.53
N LEU A 38 -10.06 -17.27 1.31
CA LEU A 38 -9.44 -16.68 0.13
C LEU A 38 -10.07 -15.33 -0.23
N ASN A 39 -11.39 -15.17 -0.09
CA ASN A 39 -12.07 -13.91 -0.35
C ASN A 39 -11.65 -12.83 0.67
N ILE A 40 -11.53 -13.20 1.94
CA ILE A 40 -11.04 -12.32 3.01
C ILE A 40 -9.59 -11.91 2.74
N ALA A 41 -8.71 -12.86 2.39
CA ALA A 41 -7.33 -12.59 2.04
C ALA A 41 -7.21 -11.59 0.87
N ARG A 42 -8.01 -11.79 -0.20
CA ARG A 42 -8.06 -10.84 -1.32
C ARG A 42 -8.47 -9.44 -0.88
N GLY A 43 -9.46 -9.32 0.02
CA GLY A 43 -9.88 -8.04 0.59
C GLY A 43 -8.74 -7.27 1.25
N PHE A 44 -7.94 -7.96 2.07
CA PHE A 44 -6.77 -7.37 2.71
C PHE A 44 -5.65 -7.02 1.72
N GLY A 45 -5.40 -7.87 0.72
CA GLY A 45 -4.45 -7.59 -0.36
C GLY A 45 -4.82 -6.35 -1.18
N TYR A 46 -6.10 -6.16 -1.50
CA TYR A 46 -6.58 -4.94 -2.17
C TYR A 46 -6.38 -3.68 -1.32
N ALA A 47 -6.69 -3.74 -0.02
CA ALA A 47 -6.51 -2.62 0.89
C ALA A 47 -5.04 -2.21 1.02
N ALA A 48 -4.14 -3.19 1.20
CA ALA A 48 -2.69 -2.95 1.25
C ALA A 48 -2.18 -2.28 -0.03
N ARG A 49 -2.59 -2.82 -1.20
CA ARG A 49 -2.18 -2.30 -2.51
C ARG A 49 -2.68 -0.88 -2.76
N GLN A 50 -3.87 -0.53 -2.27
CA GLN A 50 -4.41 0.83 -2.38
C GLN A 50 -3.61 1.83 -1.53
N ILE A 51 -3.19 1.44 -0.32
CA ILE A 51 -2.34 2.26 0.55
C ILE A 51 -0.94 2.45 -0.05
N GLU A 52 -0.33 1.37 -0.55
CA GLU A 52 0.97 1.41 -1.24
C GLU A 52 0.93 2.34 -2.47
N ARG A 53 -0.08 2.20 -3.34
CA ARG A 53 -0.22 3.06 -4.53
C ARG A 53 -0.38 4.53 -4.18
N ARG A 54 -1.20 4.87 -3.18
CA ARG A 54 -1.34 6.27 -2.72
C ARG A 54 -0.03 6.84 -2.18
N SER A 55 0.76 6.04 -1.48
CA SER A 55 2.08 6.44 -1.00
C SER A 55 3.05 6.70 -2.16
N LEU A 56 3.08 5.83 -3.17
CA LEU A 56 3.93 5.99 -4.36
C LEU A 56 3.54 7.22 -5.18
N ILE A 57 2.25 7.45 -5.41
CA ILE A 57 1.75 8.63 -6.12
C ILE A 57 2.13 9.90 -5.36
N SER A 58 1.94 9.92 -4.04
CA SER A 58 2.32 11.09 -3.22
C SER A 58 3.82 11.39 -3.28
N LYS A 59 4.67 10.36 -3.28
CA LYS A 59 6.13 10.53 -3.44
C LYS A 59 6.49 11.04 -4.83
N ALA A 60 5.90 10.48 -5.88
CA ALA A 60 6.13 10.90 -7.25
C ALA A 60 5.75 12.38 -7.45
N VAL A 61 4.58 12.79 -6.97
CA VAL A 61 4.12 14.19 -7.03
C VAL A 61 5.09 15.12 -6.28
N MET A 62 5.58 14.72 -5.11
CA MET A 62 6.54 15.51 -4.34
C MET A 62 7.87 15.71 -5.09
N ILE A 63 8.38 14.67 -5.75
CA ILE A 63 9.60 14.75 -6.56
C ILE A 63 9.39 15.70 -7.75
N VAL A 64 8.26 15.59 -8.44
CA VAL A 64 7.93 16.47 -9.57
C VAL A 64 7.82 17.93 -9.11
N ALA A 65 7.13 18.19 -8.00
CA ALA A 65 7.00 19.53 -7.44
C ALA A 65 8.37 20.13 -7.07
N LEU A 66 9.24 19.32 -6.46
CA LEU A 66 10.59 19.75 -6.09
C LEU A 66 11.45 20.05 -7.34
N ALA A 67 11.35 19.22 -8.38
CA ALA A 67 12.04 19.45 -9.64
C ALA A 67 11.59 20.76 -10.31
N VAL A 68 10.29 21.06 -10.31
CA VAL A 68 9.75 22.33 -10.83
C VAL A 68 10.29 23.52 -10.03
N LEU A 69 10.34 23.44 -8.70
CA LEU A 69 10.90 24.51 -7.87
C LEU A 69 12.39 24.73 -8.14
N VAL A 70 13.17 23.66 -8.28
CA VAL A 70 14.60 23.77 -8.64
C VAL A 70 14.77 24.42 -10.00
N LEU A 71 13.98 23.99 -11.00
CA LEU A 71 14.02 24.57 -12.35
C LEU A 71 13.68 26.07 -12.31
N PHE A 72 12.66 26.43 -11.54
CA PHE A 72 12.26 27.82 -11.34
C PHE A 72 13.37 28.64 -10.67
N SER A 73 13.99 28.13 -9.61
CA SER A 73 15.11 28.79 -8.95
C SER A 73 16.29 29.01 -9.89
N VAL A 74 16.66 28.02 -10.71
CA VAL A 74 17.76 28.14 -11.69
C VAL A 74 17.44 29.16 -12.78
N LEU A 75 16.18 29.26 -13.22
CA LEU A 75 15.79 30.14 -14.32
C LEU A 75 15.47 31.57 -13.89
N TYR A 76 15.07 31.80 -12.63
CA TYR A 76 14.56 33.10 -12.17
C TYR A 76 15.34 33.72 -11.00
N ILE A 77 16.30 33.02 -10.39
CA ILE A 77 17.21 33.58 -9.40
C ILE A 77 18.58 33.75 -10.08
N PRO A 78 19.04 34.99 -10.37
CA PRO A 78 20.31 35.24 -11.04
C PRO A 78 21.52 34.89 -10.16
#